data_AF-A0A966QKR0-F1
#
_entry.id   AF-A0A966QKR0-F1
#
_cell.length_a   1.000
_cell.length_b   1.000
_cell.length_c   1.000
_cell.angle_alpha   90.00
_cell.angle_beta   90.00
_cell.angle_gamma   90.00
#
_symmetry.space_group_name_H-M   'P 1'
#
loop_
_entity.id
_entity.type
_entity.pdbx_description
1 polymer ?
#
loop_
_entity_poly.entity_id
_entity_poly.type
_entity_poly.pdbx_seq_one_letter_code
_entity_poly.pdbx_strand_id
1 'polypeptide(L)'
;MTTRRLLAIASVERTGSTLLCSILRATKAAGNPVEYLNIQTNNFATFRERHHTPRIKASFLPMALARKATGRFPWRDISSFSRTSFIDYLHEIAEVNTTSNGVFGVKMHWNQYKRHML
;
A
#
# COMPACT_ATOMS: atom_id res chain seq x y z
N MET A 1 -14.93 -7.26 3.17
CA MET A 1 -15.84 -6.49 4.07
C MET A 1 -16.03 -5.09 3.49
N THR A 2 -17.21 -4.48 3.60
CA THR A 2 -17.43 -3.13 3.04
C THR A 2 -16.84 -2.04 3.94
N THR A 3 -15.96 -1.21 3.39
CA THR A 3 -15.42 -0.03 4.09
C THR A 3 -16.51 1.03 4.27
N ARG A 4 -16.72 1.45 5.52
CA ARG A 4 -17.64 2.55 5.87
C ARG A 4 -16.90 3.78 6.38
N ARG A 5 -15.72 3.60 6.96
CA ARG A 5 -14.90 4.67 7.55
C ARG A 5 -13.43 4.46 7.22
N LEU A 6 -12.75 5.55 6.89
CA LEU A 6 -11.30 5.58 6.67
C LEU A 6 -10.62 6.24 7.87
N LEU A 7 -9.68 5.52 8.49
CA LEU A 7 -8.77 6.05 9.50
C LEU A 7 -7.40 6.27 8.86
N ALA A 8 -6.99 7.53 8.71
CA ALA A 8 -5.69 7.88 8.16
C ALA A 8 -4.76 8.40 9.25
N ILE A 9 -3.59 7.77 9.39
CA ILE A 9 -2.53 8.19 10.30
C ILE A 9 -1.47 8.90 9.47
N ALA A 10 -1.54 10.22 9.46
CA ALA A 10 -0.54 11.08 8.82
C ALA A 10 0.64 11.29 9.77
N SER A 11 1.86 10.97 9.33
CA SER A 11 3.06 11.16 10.14
C SER A 11 4.31 11.46 9.28
N VAL A 12 5.47 11.51 9.93
CA VAL A 12 6.78 11.37 9.28
C VAL A 12 7.49 10.15 9.87
N GLU A 13 8.66 9.80 9.34
CA GLU A 13 9.45 8.67 9.81
C GLU A 13 9.84 8.81 11.28
N ARG A 14 9.87 7.67 12.00
CA ARG A 14 10.42 7.54 13.37
C ARG A 14 9.71 8.37 14.45
N THR A 15 8.45 8.78 14.25
CA THR A 15 7.64 9.51 15.25
C THR A 15 6.80 8.64 16.18
N GLY A 16 7.05 7.33 16.22
CA GLY A 16 6.22 6.38 16.98
C GLY A 16 4.90 5.98 16.30
N SER A 17 4.64 6.45 15.08
CA SER A 17 3.42 6.09 14.33
C SER A 17 3.26 4.59 14.09
N THR A 18 4.35 3.84 13.91
CA THR A 18 4.32 2.38 13.82
C THR A 18 3.87 1.72 15.13
N LEU A 19 4.29 2.25 16.29
CA LEU A 19 3.84 1.75 17.60
C LEU A 19 2.34 1.99 17.78
N LEU A 20 1.87 3.21 17.48
CA LEU A 20 0.45 3.54 17.49
C LEU A 20 -0.36 2.60 16.58
N CYS A 21 0.09 2.39 15.34
CA CYS A 21 -0.53 1.46 14.40
C CYS A 21 -0.60 0.02 14.93
N SER A 22 0.43 -0.43 15.65
CA SER A 22 0.43 -1.76 16.26
C SER A 22 -0.65 -1.89 17.34
N ILE A 23 -0.78 -0.87 18.21
CA ILE A 23 -1.81 -0.82 19.25
C ILE A 23 -3.20 -0.79 18.61
N LEU A 24 -3.42 0.07 17.62
CA LEU A 24 -4.69 0.18 16.89
C LEU A 24 -5.08 -1.14 16.22
N ARG A 25 -4.13 -1.83 15.59
CA ARG A 25 -4.37 -3.15 15.00
C ARG A 25 -4.76 -4.19 16.05
N ALA A 26 -4.13 -4.17 17.22
CA ALA A 26 -4.42 -5.10 18.30
C ALA A 26 -5.88 -5.00 18.80
N THR A 27 -6.51 -3.81 18.68
CA THR A 27 -7.93 -3.62 19.01
C THR A 27 -8.89 -4.40 18.11
N LYS A 28 -8.44 -4.83 16.92
CA LYS A 28 -9.28 -5.43 15.85
C LYS A 28 -10.45 -4.53 15.42
N ALA A 29 -10.43 -3.25 15.77
CA ALA A 29 -11.48 -2.28 15.48
C ALA A 29 -11.03 -1.14 14.55
N ALA A 30 -9.73 -0.98 14.34
CA ALA A 30 -9.15 0.14 13.59
C ALA A 30 -8.57 -0.27 12.22
N GLY A 31 -9.06 -1.37 11.63
CA GLY A 31 -8.46 -1.96 10.44
C GLY A 31 -7.04 -2.49 10.68
N ASN A 32 -6.22 -2.48 9.63
CA ASN A 32 -4.81 -2.85 9.66
C ASN A 32 -3.92 -1.68 9.19
N PRO A 33 -3.70 -0.64 10.01
CA PRO A 33 -3.00 0.56 9.55
C PRO A 33 -1.53 0.28 9.24
N VAL A 34 -1.20 0.15 7.96
CA VAL A 34 0.16 0.04 7.41
C VAL A 34 0.37 1.03 6.27
N GLU A 35 1.60 1.14 5.81
CA GLU A 35 2.01 1.99 4.68
C GLU A 35 1.70 1.32 3.35
N TYR A 36 0.43 1.21 2.97
CA TYR A 36 0.03 0.61 1.68
C TYR A 36 0.59 1.35 0.46
N LEU A 37 0.89 2.65 0.61
CA LEU A 37 1.48 3.46 -0.45
C LEU A 37 3.00 3.32 -0.52
N ASN A 38 3.62 2.58 0.40
CA ASN A 38 5.04 2.26 0.35
C ASN A 38 5.30 1.02 -0.51
N ILE A 39 5.38 1.25 -1.82
CA ILE A 39 5.54 0.18 -2.80
C ILE A 39 6.93 -0.49 -2.76
N GLN A 40 7.91 0.10 -2.07
CA GLN A 40 9.28 -0.43 -1.98
C GLN A 40 9.43 -1.36 -0.76
N THR A 41 8.37 -2.09 -0.41
CA THR A 41 8.32 -2.99 0.75
C THR A 41 7.95 -4.41 0.35
N ASN A 42 8.41 -5.38 1.14
CA ASN A 42 8.02 -6.78 0.96
C ASN A 42 6.51 -6.98 1.14
N ASN A 43 5.86 -6.22 2.02
CA ASN A 43 4.40 -6.29 2.20
C ASN A 43 3.66 -5.99 0.90
N PHE A 44 4.09 -4.96 0.15
CA PHE A 44 3.52 -4.64 -1.16
C PHE A 44 3.82 -5.75 -2.18
N ALA A 45 5.06 -6.24 -2.22
CA ALA A 45 5.45 -7.30 -3.15
C ALA A 45 4.66 -8.60 -2.92
N THR A 46 4.54 -9.04 -1.66
CA THR A 46 3.76 -10.22 -1.27
C THR A 46 2.27 -10.05 -1.57
N PHE A 47 1.70 -8.86 -1.32
CA PHE A 47 0.31 -8.59 -1.69
C PHE A 47 0.11 -8.72 -3.20
N ARG A 48 1.01 -8.11 -3.99
CA ARG A 48 0.94 -8.17 -5.44
C ARG A 48 1.11 -9.57 -5.99
N GLU A 49 1.98 -10.39 -5.42
CA GLU A 49 2.15 -11.79 -5.81
C GLU A 49 0.90 -12.62 -5.53
N ARG A 50 0.21 -12.35 -4.42
CA ARG A 50 -1.03 -13.05 -4.05
C ARG A 50 -2.23 -12.61 -4.89
N HIS A 51 -2.36 -11.32 -5.14
CA HIS A 51 -3.56 -10.72 -5.74
C HIS A 51 -3.40 -10.33 -7.21
N HIS A 52 -2.19 -10.40 -7.76
CA HIS A 52 -1.86 -10.01 -9.15
C HIS A 52 -2.16 -8.54 -9.48
N THR A 53 -2.30 -7.69 -8.46
CA THR A 53 -2.52 -6.25 -8.53
C THR A 53 -1.50 -5.50 -7.65
N PRO A 54 -1.03 -4.31 -8.05
CA PRO A 54 -1.29 -3.63 -9.32
C PRO A 54 -0.40 -4.16 -10.45
N ARG A 55 -0.93 -4.08 -11.68
CA ARG A 55 -0.27 -4.52 -12.91
C ARG A 55 0.70 -3.45 -13.42
N ILE A 56 1.89 -3.90 -13.79
CA ILE A 56 2.90 -3.05 -14.41
C ILE A 56 2.45 -2.72 -15.83
N LYS A 57 2.59 -1.46 -16.24
CA LYS A 57 2.31 -1.03 -17.62
C LYS A 57 3.23 -1.76 -18.59
N ALA A 58 2.71 -2.14 -19.76
CA ALA A 58 3.49 -2.83 -20.80
C ALA A 58 4.78 -2.08 -21.17
N SER A 59 4.72 -0.74 -21.25
CA SER A 59 5.87 0.12 -21.55
C SER A 59 6.98 0.08 -20.50
N PHE A 60 6.69 -0.34 -19.27
CA PHE A 60 7.66 -0.46 -18.18
C PHE A 60 8.22 -1.88 -18.04
N LEU A 61 7.75 -2.86 -18.82
CA LEU A 61 8.22 -4.26 -18.73
C LEU A 61 9.72 -4.43 -18.98
N PRO A 62 10.36 -3.77 -19.97
CA PRO A 62 11.81 -3.90 -20.16
C PRO A 62 12.59 -3.43 -18.93
N MET A 63 12.18 -2.30 -18.36
CA MET A 63 12.77 -1.76 -17.12
C MET A 63 12.51 -2.69 -15.92
N ALA A 64 11.31 -3.27 -15.85
CA ALA A 64 10.93 -4.18 -14.77
C ALA A 64 11.79 -5.45 -14.75
N LEU A 65 12.04 -6.04 -15.92
CA LEU A 65 12.92 -7.21 -16.06
C LEU A 65 14.36 -6.86 -15.68
N ALA A 66 14.89 -5.73 -16.17
CA ALA A 66 16.24 -5.28 -15.82
C ALA A 66 16.40 -5.07 -14.30
N ARG A 67 15.42 -4.44 -13.65
CA ARG A 67 15.44 -4.23 -12.19
C ARG A 67 15.38 -5.56 -11.43
N LYS A 68 14.53 -6.48 -11.85
CA LYS A 68 14.42 -7.81 -11.23
C LYS A 68 15.74 -8.58 -11.34
N ALA A 69 16.42 -8.52 -12.48
CA ALA A 69 17.74 -9.14 -12.67
C ALA A 69 18.81 -8.58 -11.71
N THR A 70 18.70 -7.31 -11.31
CA THR A 70 19.58 -6.68 -10.32
C THR A 70 19.16 -6.89 -8.86
N GLY A 71 18.19 -7.79 -8.59
CA GLY A 71 17.67 -8.02 -7.24
C GLY A 71 16.81 -6.88 -6.68
N ARG A 72 16.37 -5.93 -7.53
CA ARG A 72 15.49 -4.82 -7.15
C ARG A 72 14.04 -5.16 -7.46
N PHE A 73 13.11 -4.48 -6.80
CA PHE A 73 11.70 -4.55 -7.16
C PHE A 73 11.47 -4.14 -8.63
N PRO A 74 10.58 -4.84 -9.36
CA PRO A 74 10.38 -4.61 -10.81
C PRO A 74 9.68 -3.28 -11.13
N TRP A 75 9.33 -2.49 -10.13
CA TRP A 75 8.82 -1.12 -10.29
C TRP A 75 9.75 -0.11 -9.64
N ARG A 76 9.65 1.14 -10.10
CA ARG A 76 10.43 2.26 -9.55
C ARG A 76 9.58 3.11 -8.61
N ASP A 77 8.40 3.50 -9.08
CA ASP A 77 7.43 4.37 -8.43
C ASP A 77 6.02 4.00 -8.93
N ILE A 78 4.98 4.68 -8.45
CA ILE A 78 3.60 4.37 -8.83
C ILE A 78 3.33 4.56 -10.32
N SER A 79 4.13 5.38 -11.03
CA SER A 79 3.97 5.58 -12.47
C SER A 79 4.20 4.29 -13.29
N SER A 80 4.91 3.31 -12.69
CA SER A 80 5.11 1.98 -13.25
C SER A 80 3.81 1.19 -13.41
N PHE A 81 2.74 1.57 -12.70
CA PHE A 81 1.43 0.93 -12.73
C PHE A 81 0.40 1.76 -13.50
N SER A 82 -0.60 1.11 -14.09
CA SER A 82 -1.76 1.82 -14.66
C SER A 82 -2.63 2.39 -13.53
N ARG A 83 -3.26 3.55 -13.77
CA ARG A 83 -4.11 4.20 -12.77
C ARG A 83 -5.25 3.27 -12.32
N THR A 84 -5.93 2.63 -13.27
CA THR A 84 -7.01 1.67 -12.99
C THR A 84 -6.53 0.53 -12.12
N SER A 85 -5.42 -0.12 -12.48
CA SER A 85 -4.93 -1.26 -11.70
C SER A 85 -4.40 -0.86 -10.32
N PHE A 86 -3.91 0.36 -10.17
CA PHE A 86 -3.54 0.90 -8.86
C PHE A 86 -4.77 1.17 -8.00
N ILE A 87 -5.87 1.67 -8.58
CA ILE A 87 -7.15 1.83 -7.89
C ILE A 87 -7.71 0.46 -7.49
N ASP A 88 -7.65 -0.55 -8.37
CA ASP A 88 -8.08 -1.92 -8.06
C ASP A 88 -7.30 -2.48 -6.86
N TYR A 89 -5.97 -2.29 -6.86
CA TYR A 89 -5.13 -2.61 -5.69
C TYR A 89 -5.62 -1.93 -4.41
N LEU A 90 -5.95 -0.64 -4.46
CA LEU A 90 -6.47 0.10 -3.30
C LEU A 90 -7.83 -0.42 -2.80
N HIS A 91 -8.70 -0.86 -3.72
CA HIS A 91 -9.97 -1.49 -3.36
C HIS A 91 -9.76 -2.85 -2.71
N GLU A 92 -8.88 -3.68 -3.27
CA GLU A 92 -8.59 -5.02 -2.73
C GLU A 92 -7.94 -4.95 -1.34
N ILE A 93 -6.98 -4.05 -1.13
CA ILE A 93 -6.41 -3.87 0.22
C ILE A 93 -7.48 -3.40 1.20
N ALA A 94 -8.39 -2.52 0.79
CA ALA A 94 -9.44 -2.02 1.66
C ALA A 94 -10.41 -3.15 2.03
N GLU A 95 -10.77 -3.98 1.05
CA GLU A 95 -11.67 -5.11 1.28
C GLU A 95 -11.08 -6.15 2.25
N VAL A 96 -9.79 -6.47 2.10
CA VAL A 96 -9.06 -7.46 2.93
C VAL A 96 -8.77 -6.94 4.34
N ASN A 97 -8.54 -5.63 4.50
CA ASN A 97 -8.05 -5.05 5.75
C ASN A 97 -9.09 -4.22 6.52
N THR A 98 -10.32 -4.16 6.01
CA THR A 98 -11.45 -3.58 6.73
C THR A 98 -11.89 -4.52 7.85
N THR A 99 -11.94 -4.01 9.09
CA THR A 99 -12.46 -4.76 10.24
C THR A 99 -13.98 -4.90 10.17
N SER A 100 -14.55 -5.82 10.97
CA SER A 100 -16.00 -6.13 10.95
C SER A 100 -16.90 -4.92 11.26
N ASN A 101 -16.37 -3.92 11.97
CA ASN A 101 -17.04 -2.64 12.23
C ASN A 101 -16.97 -1.64 11.05
N GLY A 102 -16.41 -2.03 9.90
CA GLY A 102 -16.34 -1.22 8.68
C GLY A 102 -15.20 -0.20 8.65
N VAL A 103 -14.23 -0.27 9.56
CA VAL A 103 -13.07 0.63 9.57
C VAL A 103 -11.93 0.07 8.73
N PHE A 104 -11.45 0.86 7.77
CA PHE A 104 -10.19 0.64 7.08
C PHE A 104 -9.15 1.64 7.58
N GLY A 105 -8.02 1.13 8.08
CA GLY A 105 -6.93 1.95 8.62
C GLY A 105 -5.74 2.01 7.66
N VAL A 106 -5.16 3.19 7.47
CA VAL A 106 -3.95 3.41 6.66
C VAL A 106 -2.96 4.29 7.42
N LYS A 107 -1.66 3.99 7.28
CA LYS A 107 -0.57 4.87 7.72
C LYS A 107 0.10 5.48 6.49
N MET A 108 0.41 6.77 6.53
CA MET A 108 1.10 7.43 5.42
C MET A 108 2.08 8.47 5.95
N HIS A 109 3.30 8.42 5.42
CA HIS A 109 4.29 9.48 5.67
C HIS A 109 4.15 10.62 4.65
N TRP A 110 4.56 11.84 5.04
CA TRP A 110 4.50 13.00 4.15
C TRP A 110 5.24 12.81 2.81
N ASN A 111 6.42 12.19 2.83
CA ASN A 111 7.19 11.90 1.62
C ASN A 111 6.45 10.95 0.65
N GLN A 112 5.71 9.98 1.18
CA GLN A 112 4.88 9.07 0.41
C GLN A 112 3.72 9.83 -0.21
N TYR A 113 3.00 10.62 0.60
CA TYR A 113 1.90 11.45 0.11
C TYR A 113 2.35 12.38 -1.02
N LYS A 114 3.43 13.13 -0.80
CA LYS A 114 4.01 14.05 -1.79
C LYS A 114 4.46 13.35 -3.08
N ARG A 115 4.95 12.12 -3.01
CA ARG A 115 5.46 11.39 -4.18
C ARG A 115 4.35 10.71 -4.98
N HIS A 116 3.22 10.42 -4.33
CA HIS A 116 2.26 9.44 -4.83
C HIS A 116 0.85 10.00 -5.02
N MET A 117 0.52 11.14 -4.39
CA MET A 117 -0.83 11.70 -4.39
C MET A 117 -0.90 13.20 -4.73
N LEU A 118 0.25 13.89 -4.82
CA LEU A 118 0.40 15.25 -5.34
C LEU A 118 1.20 15.20 -6.65
#